data_AF-A0A6I5CU86-F1
#
_entry.id   AF-A0A6I5CU86-F1
#
_cell.length_a   1.000
_cell.length_b   1.000
_cell.length_c   1.000
_cell.angle_alpha   90.00
_cell.angle_beta   90.00
_cell.angle_gamma   90.00
#
_symmetry.space_group_name_H-M   'P 1'
#
loop_
_entity.id
_entity.type
_entity.pdbx_description
1 polymer ?
#
loop_
_entity_poly.entity_id
_entity_poly.type
_entity_poly.pdbx_seq_one_letter_code
_entity_poly.pdbx_strand_id
1 'polypeptide(L)' 'MAEHPAYPVGLRLSGRRVVVLGGGQVAQRRLPALIAAGADLVLV' A
#
# COMPACT_ATOMS: atom_id res chain seq x y z
N MET A 1 -7.48 2.43 -19.88
CA MET A 1 -6.02 2.42 -20.12
C MET A 1 -5.41 3.49 -19.24
N ALA A 2 -4.35 3.19 -18.50
CA ALA A 2 -3.63 4.23 -17.77
C ALA A 2 -2.90 5.09 -18.80
N GLU A 3 -3.36 6.34 -18.98
CA GLU A 3 -2.77 7.32 -19.89
C GLU A 3 -1.29 7.63 -19.54
N HIS A 4 -0.89 7.28 -18.32
CA HIS A 4 0.48 7.41 -17.81
C HIS A 4 0.89 6.11 -17.09
N PRO A 5 2.01 5.49 -17.46
CA PRO A 5 2.52 4.30 -16.77
C PRO A 5 3.01 4.64 -15.36
N ALA A 6 3.01 3.66 -14.46
CA ALA A 6 3.53 3.84 -13.11
C ALA A 6 5.04 4.11 -13.14
N TYR A 7 5.48 5.18 -12.47
CA TYR A 7 6.90 5.46 -12.28
C TYR A 7 7.44 4.62 -11.10
N PRO A 8 8.49 3.81 -11.30
CA PRO A 8 9.01 2.94 -10.25
C PRO A 8 9.74 3.75 -9.19
N VAL A 9 9.30 3.66 -7.94
CA VAL A 9 9.98 4.27 -6.77
C VAL A 9 10.02 3.30 -5.60
N GLY A 10 11.10 3.34 -4.83
CA GLY A 10 11.18 2.69 -3.53
C GLY A 10 10.69 3.63 -2.42
N LEU A 11 9.85 3.13 -1.52
CA LEU A 11 9.34 3.88 -0.37
C LEU A 11 9.87 3.29 0.94
N ARG A 12 10.25 4.16 1.88
CA ARG A 12 10.58 3.77 3.26
C ARG A 12 9.35 4.02 4.14
N LEU A 13 8.61 2.97 4.45
CA LEU A 13 7.32 3.07 5.13
C LEU A 13 7.39 2.81 6.64
N SER A 14 8.54 2.44 7.19
CA SER A 14 8.69 2.18 8.62
C SER A 14 8.17 3.37 9.46
N GLY A 15 7.14 3.12 10.28
CA GLY A 15 6.48 4.11 11.12
C GLY A 15 5.69 5.19 10.37
N ARG A 16 5.47 5.03 9.06
CA ARG A 16 4.69 5.98 8.25
C ARG A 16 3.24 5.53 8.18
N ARG A 17 2.32 6.48 8.41
CA ARG A 17 0.89 6.26 8.26
C ARG A 17 0.51 5.99 6.81
N VAL A 18 -0.20 4.90 6.58
CA VAL A 18 -0.70 4.46 5.27
C VAL A 18 -2.16 4.10 5.41
N VAL A 19 -3.01 4.67 4.55
CA VAL A 19 -4.44 4.35 4.51
C VAL A 19 -4.70 3.38 3.37
N VAL A 20 -5.44 2.31 3.65
CA VAL A 20 -5.98 1.40 2.65
C VAL A 20 -7.49 1.50 2.71
N LEU A 21 -8.13 1.73 1.55
CA LEU A 21 -9.59 1.80 1.44
C LEU A 21 -10.11 0.50 0.82
N GLY A 22 -11.06 -0.14 1.51
CA GLY A 22 -11.73 -1.37 1.13
C GLY A 22 -10.99 -2.65 1.55
N GLY A 23 -11.75 -3.66 2.01
CA GLY A 23 -11.24 -4.95 2.51
C GLY A 23 -11.30 -6.12 1.53
N GLY A 24 -11.48 -5.85 0.24
CA GLY A 24 -11.61 -6.88 -0.80
C GLY A 24 -10.30 -7.59 -1.17
N GLN A 25 -10.36 -8.49 -2.14
CA GLN A 25 -9.22 -9.31 -2.57
C GLN A 25 -7.98 -8.48 -2.97
N VAL A 26 -8.17 -7.30 -3.55
CA VAL A 26 -7.07 -6.40 -3.92
C VAL A 26 -6.32 -5.90 -2.68
N ALA A 27 -7.05 -5.50 -1.64
CA ALA A 27 -6.45 -5.04 -0.39
C ALA A 27 -5.75 -6.19 0.33
N GLN A 28 -6.40 -7.36 0.42
CA GLN A 28 -5.82 -8.56 1.04
C GLN A 28 -4.48 -8.97 0.42
N ARG A 29 -4.32 -8.79 -0.90
CA ARG A 29 -3.05 -9.06 -1.59
C ARG A 29 -1.98 -7.99 -1.35
N ARG A 30 -2.38 -6.74 -1.09
CA ARG A 30 -1.46 -5.59 -0.93
C ARG A 30 -1.01 -5.38 0.51
N LEU A 31 -1.88 -5.70 1.49
CA LEU A 31 -1.60 -5.52 2.92
C LEU A 31 -0.28 -6.18 3.36
N PRO A 32 0.01 -7.46 3.01
CA PRO A 32 1.23 -8.12 3.49
C PRO A 32 2.52 -7.38 3.15
N ALA A 33 2.61 -6.80 1.94
CA ALA A 33 3.78 -6.05 1.51
C ALA A 33 3.92 -4.72 2.28
N LEU A 34 2.80 -4.04 2.58
CA LEU A 34 2.79 -2.80 3.36
C LEU A 34 3.17 -3.06 4.83
N ILE A 35 2.67 -4.14 5.42
CA ILE A 35 3.01 -4.59 6.78
C ILE A 35 4.51 -4.91 6.86
N ALA A 36 5.03 -5.69 5.91
CA ALA A 36 6.45 -6.06 5.88
C ALA A 36 7.37 -4.83 5.72
N ALA A 37 6.90 -3.76 5.06
CA ALA A 37 7.62 -2.49 4.95
C ALA A 37 7.57 -1.63 6.24
N GLY A 38 6.87 -2.08 7.28
CA GLY A 38 6.75 -1.41 8.58
C GLY A 38 5.76 -0.25 8.59
N ALA A 39 4.81 -0.23 7.66
CA ALA A 39 3.79 0.82 7.59
C ALA A 39 2.87 0.79 8.82
N ASP A 40 2.52 1.96 9.32
CA ASP A 40 1.45 2.16 10.29
C ASP A 40 0.11 2.24 9.54
N LEU A 41 -0.60 1.12 9.47
CA LEU A 41 -1.74 0.95 8.56
C LEU A 41 -3.08 1.30 9.20
N VAL A 42 -3.88 2.06 8.46
CA VAL A 42 -5.31 2.27 8.73
C VAL A 42 -6.10 1.66 7.57
N LEU A 43 -6.88 0.64 7.86
CA LEU A 43 -7.84 0.06 6.91
C LEU A 43 -9.22 0.69 7.16
N VAL A 44 -9.84 1.22 6.11
CA VAL A 44 -11.19 1.80 6.12
C VAL A 44 -12.09 1.04 5.16
#